data_AF-A0A7W8LRP2-F1
#
_entry.id   AF-A0A7W8LRP2-F1
#
_cell.length_a   1.000
_cell.length_b   1.000
_cell.length_c   1.000
_cell.angle_alpha   90.00
_cell.angle_beta   90.00
_cell.angle_gamma   90.00
#
_symmetry.space_group_name_H-M   'P 1'
#
loop_
_entity.id
_entity.type
_entity.pdbx_description
1 polymer ?
#
loop_
_entity_poly.entity_id
_entity_poly.type
_entity_poly.pdbx_seq_one_letter_code
_entity_poly.pdbx_strand_id
1 'polypeptide(L)'
;MTPGHAPPPLRVHYAEAKGETAERDLAALLRALPALPGFLGAELLVSPAQPGLALVASRWSGEVPPLPLPGGVRAWVFEVRQAL
;
A
#
# COMPACT_ATOMS: atom_id res chain seq x y z
N MET A 1 -9.28 31.84 -16.73
CA MET A 1 -9.37 31.12 -15.45
C MET A 1 -9.76 29.69 -15.77
N THR A 2 -8.79 28.80 -15.90
CA THR A 2 -9.03 27.36 -15.99
C THR A 2 -9.66 26.92 -14.66
N PRO A 3 -10.70 26.06 -14.64
CA PRO A 3 -11.22 25.54 -13.39
C PRO A 3 -10.05 24.87 -12.67
N GLY A 4 -9.75 25.33 -11.46
CA GLY A 4 -8.71 24.72 -10.64
C GLY A 4 -9.06 23.26 -10.45
N HIS A 5 -8.27 22.36 -11.05
CA HIS A 5 -8.42 20.94 -10.82
C HIS A 5 -8.15 20.73 -9.33
N ALA A 6 -9.16 20.30 -8.58
CA ALA A 6 -8.95 19.87 -7.21
C ALA A 6 -7.81 18.82 -7.22
N PRO A 7 -6.88 18.86 -6.25
CA PRO A 7 -5.82 17.86 -6.19
C PRO A 7 -6.45 16.46 -6.19
N PRO A 8 -5.86 15.48 -6.89
CA PRO A 8 -6.41 14.15 -6.96
C PRO A 8 -6.54 13.56 -5.54
N PRO A 9 -7.60 12.76 -5.28
CA PRO A 9 -7.83 12.24 -3.94
C PRO A 9 -6.67 11.34 -3.51
N LEU A 10 -6.31 11.41 -2.24
CA LEU A 10 -5.32 10.52 -1.66
C LEU A 10 -5.89 9.09 -1.64
N ARG A 11 -5.03 8.11 -1.92
CA ARG A 11 -5.38 6.69 -1.85
C ARG A 11 -4.48 5.94 -0.87
N VAL A 12 -5.05 4.93 -0.24
CA VAL A 12 -4.33 3.96 0.58
C VAL A 12 -4.44 2.60 -0.09
N HIS A 13 -3.31 1.92 -0.22
CA HIS A 13 -3.24 0.53 -0.65
C HIS A 13 -2.87 -0.35 0.54
N TYR A 14 -3.60 -1.45 0.70
CA TYR A 14 -3.28 -2.51 1.66
C TYR A 14 -2.93 -3.78 0.90
N ALA A 15 -1.84 -4.43 1.28
CA ALA A 15 -1.53 -5.80 0.89
C ALA A 15 -1.38 -6.67 2.13
N GLU A 16 -1.95 -7.87 2.08
CA GLU A 16 -1.92 -8.88 3.14
C GLU A 16 -1.29 -10.17 2.63
N ALA A 17 -0.32 -10.68 3.38
CA ALA A 17 0.30 -11.98 3.16
C ALA A 17 0.18 -12.84 4.42
N LYS A 18 0.07 -14.17 4.22
CA LYS A 18 0.03 -15.16 5.30
C LYS A 18 1.07 -16.26 5.08
N GLY A 19 1.62 -16.76 6.18
CA GLY A 19 2.56 -17.88 6.20
C GLY A 19 3.97 -17.45 6.60
N GLU A 20 4.89 -18.42 6.63
CA GLU A 20 6.27 -18.23 7.12
C GLU A 20 7.07 -17.21 6.32
N THR A 21 6.69 -16.96 5.07
CA THR A 21 7.39 -16.03 4.16
C THR A 21 6.75 -14.66 4.06
N ALA A 22 5.59 -14.47 4.70
CA ALA A 22 4.73 -13.29 4.52
C ALA A 22 5.47 -11.96 4.74
N GLU A 23 6.23 -11.87 5.83
CA GLU A 23 6.99 -10.66 6.16
C GLU A 23 8.07 -10.37 5.12
N ARG A 24 8.83 -11.39 4.70
CA ARG A 24 9.91 -11.23 3.71
C ARG A 24 9.35 -10.82 2.35
N ASP A 25 8.27 -11.45 1.92
CA ASP A 25 7.66 -11.20 0.61
C ASP A 25 7.09 -9.78 0.55
N LEU A 26 6.44 -9.33 1.63
CA LEU A 26 5.94 -7.95 1.73
C LEU A 26 7.04 -6.92 1.98
N ALA A 27 8.15 -7.28 2.64
CA ALA A 27 9.32 -6.41 2.74
C ALA A 27 9.95 -6.16 1.36
N ALA A 28 9.94 -7.16 0.46
CA ALA A 28 10.39 -6.98 -0.91
C ALA A 28 9.48 -6.03 -1.70
N LEU A 29 8.16 -6.19 -1.57
CA LEU A 29 7.19 -5.24 -2.13
C LEU A 29 7.43 -3.82 -1.60
N LEU A 30 7.58 -3.66 -0.28
CA LEU A 30 7.79 -2.35 0.37
C LEU A 30 8.98 -1.61 -0.22
N ARG A 31 10.11 -2.30 -0.44
CA ARG A 31 11.33 -1.71 -1.02
C ARG A 31 11.16 -1.19 -2.45
N ALA A 32 10.18 -1.71 -3.21
CA ALA A 32 9.93 -1.29 -4.58
C ALA A 32 9.04 -0.04 -4.67
N LEU A 33 8.23 0.25 -3.64
CA LEU A 33 7.23 1.31 -3.71
C LEU A 33 7.77 2.73 -3.90
N PRO A 34 8.90 3.14 -3.28
CA PRO A 34 9.41 4.52 -3.42
C PRO A 34 9.78 4.94 -4.86
N ALA A 35 10.02 3.98 -5.75
CA ALA A 35 10.33 4.25 -7.16
C ALA A 35 9.08 4.55 -8.01
N LEU A 36 7.88 4.38 -7.45
CA LEU A 36 6.63 4.47 -8.20
C LEU A 36 6.03 5.89 -8.12
N PRO A 37 5.42 6.37 -9.21
CA PRO A 37 4.83 7.70 -9.25
C PRO A 37 3.71 7.83 -8.22
N GLY A 38 3.68 8.98 -7.55
CA GLY A 38 2.66 9.29 -6.56
C GLY A 38 2.86 8.62 -5.20
N PHE A 39 3.93 7.86 -4.96
CA PHE A 39 4.21 7.29 -3.63
C PHE A 39 4.44 8.39 -2.57
N LEU A 40 3.77 8.27 -1.43
CA LEU A 40 3.89 9.23 -0.31
C LEU A 40 4.51 8.61 0.94
N GLY A 41 4.47 7.29 1.07
CA GLY A 41 4.97 6.59 2.26
C GLY A 41 4.31 5.24 2.44
N ALA A 42 4.95 4.36 3.21
CA ALA A 42 4.40 3.05 3.52
C ALA A 42 5.03 2.45 4.79
N GLU A 43 4.30 1.50 5.36
CA GLU A 43 4.69 0.75 6.55
C GLU A 43 4.52 -0.75 6.28
N LEU A 44 5.47 -1.55 6.78
CA LEU A 44 5.31 -2.99 6.94
C LEU A 44 4.87 -3.25 8.38
N LEU A 45 3.76 -3.98 8.52
CA LEU A 45 3.16 -4.30 9.80
C LEU A 45 3.14 -5.82 9.96
N VAL A 46 3.46 -6.29 11.16
CA VAL A 46 3.28 -7.68 11.57
C VAL A 46 2.30 -7.73 12.72
N SER A 47 1.56 -8.83 12.88
CA SER A 47 0.61 -8.98 13.97
C SER A 47 1.16 -9.88 15.08
N PRO A 48 1.49 -9.34 16.28
CA PRO A 48 1.88 -10.17 17.42
C PRO A 48 0.78 -11.17 17.82
N ALA A 49 -0.49 -10.81 17.61
CA ALA A 49 -1.65 -11.65 17.91
C ALA A 49 -1.94 -12.71 16.82
N GLN A 50 -1.34 -12.59 15.64
CA GLN A 50 -1.52 -13.51 14.51
C GLN A 50 -0.16 -13.81 13.86
N PRO A 51 0.63 -14.74 14.42
CA PRO A 51 1.92 -15.12 13.85
C PRO A 51 1.78 -15.57 12.38
N GLY A 52 2.69 -15.08 11.54
CA GLY A 52 2.65 -15.34 10.10
C GLY A 52 1.71 -14.44 9.30
N LEU A 53 1.06 -13.45 9.92
CA LEU A 53 0.35 -12.38 9.22
C LEU A 53 1.26 -11.15 9.07
N ALA A 54 1.42 -10.68 7.84
CA ALA A 54 2.07 -9.41 7.54
C ALA A 54 1.20 -8.55 6.61
N LEU A 55 1.29 -7.23 6.77
CA LEU A 55 0.59 -6.23 5.97
C LEU A 55 1.54 -5.16 5.45
N VAL A 56 1.31 -4.66 4.25
CA VAL A 56 1.86 -3.37 3.80
C VAL A 56 0.70 -2.38 3.67
N ALA A 57 0.81 -1.24 4.35
CA ALA A 57 -0.06 -0.09 4.17
C ALA A 57 0.73 1.01 3.47
N SER A 58 0.31 1.44 2.27
CA SER A 58 1.00 2.47 1.49
C SER A 58 0.06 3.60 1.08
N ARG A 59 0.58 4.83 1.06
CA ARG A 59 -0.13 6.06 0.75
C ARG A 59 0.32 6.62 -0.59
N TRP A 60 -0.64 7.14 -1.35
CA TRP A 60 -0.45 7.60 -2.72
C TRP A 60 -1.16 8.92 -3.01
N SER A 61 -0.53 9.78 -3.80
CA SER A 61 -1.18 10.93 -4.42
C SER A 61 -1.83 10.48 -5.73
N GLY A 62 -3.17 10.45 -5.74
CA GLY A 62 -3.93 10.00 -6.89
C GLY A 62 -3.94 8.49 -7.05
N GLU A 63 -3.82 8.01 -8.29
CA GLU A 63 -3.99 6.61 -8.61
C GLU A 63 -2.83 5.73 -8.12
N VAL A 64 -3.17 4.57 -7.57
CA VAL A 64 -2.18 3.55 -7.21
C VAL A 64 -1.82 2.81 -8.49
N PRO A 65 -0.56 2.82 -8.94
CA PRO A 65 -0.16 2.09 -10.13
C PRO A 65 -0.31 0.58 -9.89
N PRO A 66 -0.39 -0.24 -10.95
CA PRO A 66 -0.38 -1.69 -10.82
C PRO A 66 0.85 -2.15 -10.02
N LEU A 67 0.62 -2.88 -8.92
CA LEU A 67 1.69 -3.37 -8.05
C LEU A 67 1.94 -4.86 -8.33
N PRO A 68 3.22 -5.30 -8.43
CA PRO A 68 3.56 -6.70 -8.62
C PRO A 68 3.41 -7.45 -7.29
N LEU A 69 2.17 -7.86 -6.98
CA LEU A 69 1.87 -8.58 -5.75
C LEU A 69 2.42 -10.02 -5.81
N PRO A 70 3.13 -10.50 -4.78
CA PRO A 70 3.52 -11.90 -4.67
C PRO A 70 2.31 -12.83 -4.70
N GLY A 71 2.51 -14.08 -5.13
CA GLY A 71 1.44 -15.08 -5.15
C GLY A 71 0.81 -15.28 -3.77
N GLY A 72 -0.53 -15.35 -3.71
CA GLY A 72 -1.27 -15.53 -2.46
C GLY A 72 -1.49 -14.25 -1.64
N VAL A 73 -0.91 -13.12 -2.05
CA VAL A 73 -1.16 -11.81 -1.44
C VAL A 73 -2.54 -11.29 -1.85
N ARG A 74 -3.31 -10.84 -0.86
CA ARG A 74 -4.58 -10.13 -1.10
C ARG A 74 -4.34 -8.64 -0.99
N ALA A 75 -4.97 -7.84 -1.84
CA ALA A 75 -4.77 -6.40 -1.80
C ALA A 75 -6.03 -5.62 -2.16
N TRP A 76 -6.09 -4.40 -1.64
CA TRP A 76 -7.19 -3.46 -1.82
C TRP A 76 -6.67 -2.03 -1.91
N VAL A 77 -7.43 -1.19 -2.62
CA VAL A 77 -7.18 0.25 -2.71
C VAL A 77 -8.39 0.99 -2.20
N PHE A 78 -8.16 2.00 -1.37
CA PHE A 78 -9.19 2.82 -0.75
C PHE A 78 -8.93 4.29 -1.06
N GLU A 79 -9.99 5.06 -1.27
CA GLU A 79 -9.93 6.52 -1.32
C GLU A 79 -10.01 7.08 0.10
N VAL A 80 -9.11 7.99 0.45
CA VAL A 80 -9.13 8.68 1.75
C VAL A 80 -10.22 9.75 1.71
N ARG A 81 -11.26 9.56 2.52
CA ARG A 81 -12.35 10.55 2.69
C ARG A 81 -12.05 11.58 3.77
N GLN A 82 -11.25 11.22 4.77
CA GLN A 82 -10.87 12.08 5.89
C GLN A 82 -9.51 11.62 6.46
N ALA A 83 -8.67 12.57 6.86
CA ALA A 83 -7.42 12.36 7.58
C ALA A 83 -7.24 13.50 8.60
N LEU A 84 -6.58 13.23 9.72
CA LEU A 84 -6.25 14.20 10.77
C LEU A 84 -4.78 14.62 10.66
#